data_AF-A0A3D4H1H2-F1
#
_entry.id   AF-A0A3D4H1H2-F1
#
_cell.length_a   1.000
_cell.length_b   1.000
_cell.length_c   1.000
_cell.angle_alpha   90.00
_cell.angle_beta   90.00
_cell.angle_gamma   90.00
#
_symmetry.space_group_name_H-M   'P 1'
#
loop_
_entity.id
_entity.type
_entity.pdbx_description
1 polymer ?
#
loop_
_entity_poly.entity_id
_entity_poly.type
_entity_poly.pdbx_seq_one_letter_code
_entity_poly.pdbx_strand_id
1 'polypeptide(L)'
;MKLIDKRNFHLFQPLLYQVATGGLSPGDITYPICAVLNRHPNITVLQTDVHDLNIDTRTVILRDGDISFDTLVVATGVSHSYFENDSWIPNAPGLKTVEDALDIRRRIFLASEAAERETDLEKR
;
A
#
# COMPACT_ATOMS: atom_id res chain seq x y z
N MET A 1 19.94 -3.67 -13.41
CA MET A 1 19.16 -4.08 -12.22
C MET A 1 17.68 -3.98 -12.57
N LYS A 2 16.85 -4.91 -12.10
CA LYS A 2 15.39 -4.84 -12.25
C LYS A 2 14.76 -4.60 -10.87
N LEU A 3 13.88 -3.62 -10.77
CA LEU A 3 13.04 -3.40 -9.60
C LEU A 3 11.61 -3.79 -9.97
N ILE A 4 11.04 -4.71 -9.21
CA ILE A 4 9.71 -5.25 -9.45
C ILE A 4 8.85 -4.87 -8.25
N ASP A 5 7.74 -4.18 -8.50
CA ASP A 5 6.75 -3.84 -7.49
C ASP A 5 5.36 -3.83 -8.14
N LYS A 6 4.33 -4.25 -7.42
CA LYS A 6 2.95 -4.17 -7.90
C LYS A 6 2.43 -2.73 -7.94
N ARG A 7 3.04 -1.83 -7.17
CA ARG A 7 2.77 -0.39 -7.13
C ARG A 7 3.82 0.37 -7.93
N ASN A 8 3.40 1.40 -8.66
CA ASN A 8 4.31 2.25 -9.44
C ASN A 8 4.83 3.49 -8.68
N PHE A 9 4.57 3.58 -7.38
CA PHE A 9 5.01 4.67 -6.53
C PHE A 9 5.67 4.16 -5.24
N HIS A 10 6.67 4.90 -4.79
CA HIS A 10 7.19 4.82 -3.44
C HIS A 10 6.24 5.57 -2.49
N LEU A 11 6.00 5.00 -1.31
CA LEU A 11 5.11 5.54 -0.28
C LEU A 11 5.90 5.95 0.96
N PHE A 12 5.77 7.22 1.37
CA PHE A 12 6.29 7.69 2.66
C PHE A 12 5.29 7.37 3.79
N GLN A 13 5.31 6.10 4.23
CA GLN A 13 4.39 5.57 5.24
C GLN A 13 4.25 6.40 6.54
N PRO A 14 5.29 7.07 7.08
CA PRO A 14 5.18 7.83 8.33
C PRO A 14 4.06 8.87 8.36
N LEU A 15 3.61 9.39 7.21
CA LEU A 15 2.58 10.43 7.13
C LEU A 15 1.19 9.91 6.70
N LEU A 16 0.99 8.58 6.64
CA LEU A 16 -0.31 7.99 6.28
C LEU A 16 -1.46 8.47 7.17
N TYR A 17 -1.20 8.72 8.45
CA TYR A 17 -2.22 9.24 9.37
C TYR A 17 -2.75 10.62 8.96
N GLN A 18 -1.91 11.47 8.35
CA GLN A 18 -2.35 12.78 7.87
C GLN A 18 -3.23 12.66 6.62
N VAL A 19 -3.00 11.64 5.79
CA VAL A 19 -3.91 11.33 4.68
C VAL A 19 -5.25 10.81 5.22
N ALA A 20 -5.20 9.95 6.24
CA ALA A 20 -6.39 9.39 6.89
C ALA A 20 -7.26 10.44 7.58
N THR A 21 -6.66 11.48 8.15
CA THR A 21 -7.38 12.59 8.80
C THR A 21 -7.66 13.76 7.86
N GLY A 22 -7.25 13.69 6.58
CA GLY A 22 -7.50 14.72 5.58
C GLY A 22 -6.55 15.93 5.63
N GLY A 23 -5.48 15.88 6.43
CA GLY A 23 -4.44 16.91 6.45
C GLY A 23 -3.48 16.89 5.26
N LEU A 24 -3.38 15.75 4.57
CA LEU A 24 -2.60 15.60 3.32
C LEU A 24 -3.40 14.88 2.24
N SER A 25 -3.08 15.16 0.99
CA SER A 25 -3.51 14.33 -0.13
C SER A 25 -2.59 13.12 -0.29
N PRO A 26 -3.06 12.00 -0.89
CA PRO A 26 -2.17 10.90 -1.23
C PRO A 26 -0.95 11.31 -2.05
N GLY A 27 -1.14 12.26 -2.99
CA GLY A 27 -0.08 12.75 -3.86
C GLY A 27 1.07 13.43 -3.12
N ASP A 28 0.83 13.95 -1.92
CA ASP A 28 1.86 14.60 -1.10
C ASP A 28 2.86 13.59 -0.50
N ILE A 29 2.49 12.29 -0.46
CA ILE A 29 3.28 11.23 0.19
C ILE A 29 3.61 10.06 -0.75
N THR A 30 3.23 10.14 -2.03
CA THR A 30 3.51 9.14 -3.06
C THR A 30 4.39 9.71 -4.16
N TYR A 31 5.45 8.99 -4.52
CA TYR A 31 6.40 9.42 -5.55
C TYR A 31 6.55 8.33 -6.61
N PRO A 32 6.31 8.60 -7.91
CA PRO A 32 6.48 7.60 -8.95
C PRO A 32 7.89 7.00 -8.92
N ILE A 33 8.01 5.66 -8.86
CA ILE A 33 9.31 4.99 -8.71
C ILE A 33 10.24 5.35 -9.87
N CYS A 34 9.69 5.40 -11.09
CA CYS A 34 10.44 5.82 -12.28
C CYS A 34 11.01 7.23 -12.16
N ALA A 35 10.30 8.15 -11.51
CA ALA A 35 10.79 9.50 -11.29
C ALA A 35 11.92 9.53 -10.25
N VAL A 36 11.79 8.76 -9.16
CA VAL A 36 12.83 8.65 -8.12
C VAL A 36 14.12 8.06 -8.69
N LEU A 37 14.02 7.09 -9.59
CA LEU A 37 15.16 6.35 -10.15
C LEU A 37 15.65 6.88 -11.51
N ASN A 38 15.11 7.99 -12.00
CA ASN A 38 15.39 8.49 -13.36
C ASN A 38 16.87 8.79 -13.64
N ARG A 39 17.69 9.04 -12.59
CA ARG A 39 19.14 9.29 -12.71
C ARG A 39 19.96 8.01 -12.88
N HIS A 40 19.34 6.84 -12.79
CA HIS A 40 20.00 5.54 -12.85
C HIS A 40 19.56 4.76 -14.09
N PRO A 41 20.19 4.99 -15.26
CA PRO A 41 19.77 4.38 -16.53
C PRO A 41 19.93 2.86 -16.57
N ASN A 42 20.68 2.28 -15.63
CA ASN A 42 20.88 0.85 -15.48
C ASN A 42 19.79 0.15 -14.64
N ILE A 43 18.74 0.87 -14.24
CA ILE A 43 17.60 0.33 -13.50
C ILE A 43 16.36 0.29 -14.40
N THR A 44 15.77 -0.89 -14.53
CA THR A 44 14.47 -1.07 -15.17
C THR A 44 13.42 -1.30 -14.08
N VAL A 45 12.38 -0.48 -14.06
CA VAL A 45 11.24 -0.61 -13.16
C VAL A 45 10.13 -1.39 -13.88
N LEU A 46 9.63 -2.46 -13.27
CA LEU A 46 8.55 -3.28 -13.77
C LEU A 46 7.39 -3.23 -12.78
N GLN A 47 6.24 -2.72 -13.23
CA GLN A 47 5.02 -2.72 -12.44
C GLN A 47 4.27 -4.04 -12.66
N THR A 48 4.45 -5.01 -11.76
CA THR A 48 3.84 -6.34 -11.88
C THR A 48 3.85 -7.06 -10.53
N ASP A 49 2.96 -8.04 -10.37
CA ASP A 49 2.88 -8.88 -9.19
C ASP A 49 3.85 -10.07 -9.28
N VAL A 50 4.63 -10.26 -8.22
CA VAL A 50 5.42 -11.47 -8.00
C VAL A 50 4.56 -12.47 -7.26
N HIS A 51 4.40 -13.67 -7.82
CA HIS A 51 3.60 -14.74 -7.21
C HIS A 51 4.44 -15.72 -6.43
N ASP A 52 5.63 -16.06 -6.93
CA ASP A 52 6.48 -17.08 -6.31
C ASP A 52 7.95 -16.93 -6.73
N LEU A 53 8.82 -17.71 -6.12
CA LEU A 53 10.26 -17.77 -6.39
C LEU A 53 10.70 -19.23 -6.57
N ASN A 54 11.37 -19.54 -7.67
CA ASN A 54 12.07 -20.80 -7.83
C ASN A 54 13.57 -20.59 -7.59
N ILE A 55 14.07 -21.10 -6.46
CA ILE A 55 15.46 -20.93 -6.05
C ILE A 55 16.40 -21.85 -6.84
N ASP A 56 15.94 -23.05 -7.22
CA ASP A 56 16.74 -24.03 -7.98
C ASP A 56 17.06 -23.50 -9.37
N THR A 57 16.06 -22.90 -10.04
CA THR A 57 16.24 -22.28 -11.37
C THR A 57 16.60 -20.81 -11.31
N ARG A 58 16.65 -20.22 -10.11
CA ARG A 58 16.90 -18.79 -9.86
C ARG A 58 15.97 -17.88 -10.69
N THR A 59 14.67 -18.12 -10.59
CA THR A 59 13.64 -17.35 -11.30
C THR A 59 12.61 -16.74 -10.36
N VAL A 60 12.23 -15.49 -10.63
CA VAL A 60 11.06 -14.84 -10.07
C VAL A 60 9.87 -15.18 -10.96
N ILE A 61 8.81 -15.73 -10.37
CA ILE A 61 7.60 -16.13 -11.09
C ILE A 61 6.60 -14.98 -11.03
N LEU A 62 6.21 -14.45 -12.19
CA LEU A 62 5.23 -13.38 -12.34
C LEU A 62 3.99 -13.92 -13.06
N ARG A 63 2.93 -13.13 -13.09
CA ARG A 63 1.70 -13.50 -13.80
C ARG A 63 1.92 -13.69 -15.31
N ASP A 64 2.73 -12.81 -15.89
CA ASP A 64 2.87 -12.67 -17.35
C ASP A 64 4.26 -13.13 -17.85
N GLY A 65 4.96 -13.95 -17.06
CA GLY A 65 6.25 -14.54 -17.41
C GLY A 65 7.25 -14.56 -16.25
N ASP A 66 8.39 -15.21 -16.48
CA ASP A 66 9.41 -15.39 -15.44
C ASP A 66 10.65 -14.54 -15.70
N ILE A 67 11.32 -14.13 -14.62
CA ILE A 67 12.57 -13.36 -14.68
C ILE A 67 13.67 -14.10 -13.94
N SER A 68 14.70 -14.53 -14.66
CA SER A 68 15.92 -15.08 -14.06
C SER A 68 16.73 -14.01 -13.32
N PHE A 69 17.43 -14.43 -12.26
CA PHE A 69 18.29 -13.56 -11.47
C PHE A 69 19.63 -14.22 -11.13
N ASP A 70 20.68 -13.40 -11.05
CA ASP A 70 21.98 -13.80 -10.47
C ASP A 70 22.01 -13.52 -8.96
N THR A 71 21.34 -12.45 -8.54
CA THR A 71 21.21 -12.03 -7.14
C THR A 71 19.81 -11.46 -6.93
N LEU A 72 19.15 -11.90 -5.86
CA LEU A 72 17.81 -11.48 -5.49
C LEU A 72 17.83 -10.74 -4.15
N VAL A 73 17.23 -9.55 -4.12
CA VAL A 73 16.94 -8.80 -2.89
C VAL A 73 15.44 -8.79 -2.69
N VAL A 74 14.97 -9.36 -1.59
CA VAL A 74 13.55 -9.41 -1.24
C VAL A 74 13.24 -8.28 -0.25
N ALA A 75 12.42 -7.33 -0.66
CA ALA A 75 12.03 -6.15 0.12
C ALA A 75 10.51 -5.89 0.04
N THR A 76 9.70 -6.95 0.13
CA THR A 76 8.22 -6.90 -0.03
C THR A 76 7.48 -6.24 1.14
N GLY A 77 8.21 -5.81 2.18
CA GLY A 77 7.63 -5.20 3.37
C GLY A 77 6.88 -6.20 4.25
N VAL A 78 5.90 -5.70 4.99
CA VAL A 78 5.08 -6.47 5.92
C VAL A 78 3.60 -6.10 5.78
N SER A 79 2.72 -7.07 6.02
CA SER A 79 1.28 -6.88 6.11
C SER A 79 0.83 -6.62 7.56
N HIS A 80 -0.42 -6.17 7.74
CA HIS A 80 -1.07 -6.23 9.04
C HIS A 80 -1.23 -7.69 9.49
N SER A 81 -0.97 -7.92 10.79
CA SER A 81 -1.32 -9.15 11.48
C SER A 81 -2.38 -8.82 12.52
N TYR A 82 -3.44 -9.61 12.53
CA TYR A 82 -4.52 -9.51 13.52
C TYR A 82 -4.38 -10.57 14.63
N PHE A 83 -3.25 -11.28 14.69
CA PHE A 83 -2.96 -12.30 15.71
C PHE A 83 -4.14 -13.27 15.90
N GLU A 84 -4.61 -13.88 14.80
CA GLU A 84 -5.75 -14.81 14.75
C GLU A 84 -7.13 -14.18 15.00
N ASN A 85 -7.22 -12.85 15.15
CA ASN A 85 -8.48 -12.12 15.33
C ASN A 85 -8.94 -11.42 14.04
N ASP A 86 -9.10 -12.18 12.95
CA ASP A 86 -9.49 -11.62 11.65
C ASP A 86 -10.87 -10.94 11.68
N SER A 87 -11.70 -11.24 12.68
CA SER A 87 -12.97 -10.57 12.94
C SER A 87 -12.84 -9.07 13.26
N TRP A 88 -11.63 -8.59 13.56
CA TRP A 88 -11.38 -7.17 13.83
C TRP A 88 -11.25 -6.35 12.57
N ILE A 89 -10.87 -6.95 11.43
CA ILE A 89 -10.64 -6.24 10.16
C ILE A 89 -11.77 -5.28 9.78
N PRO A 90 -13.07 -5.65 9.88
CA PRO A 90 -14.15 -4.75 9.53
C PRO A 90 -14.23 -3.50 10.42
N ASN A 91 -13.80 -3.59 11.68
CA ASN A 91 -13.95 -2.52 12.67
C ASN A 91 -12.63 -1.77 12.99
N ALA A 92 -11.49 -2.41 12.73
CA ALA A 92 -10.15 -1.89 12.94
C ALA A 92 -9.33 -2.06 11.65
N PRO A 93 -9.61 -1.24 10.63
CA PRO A 93 -8.83 -1.26 9.40
C PRO A 93 -7.37 -0.92 9.71
N GLY A 94 -6.47 -1.46 8.88
CA GLY A 94 -5.06 -1.13 8.92
C GLY A 94 -4.75 0.33 8.57
N LEU A 95 -3.47 0.69 8.60
CA LEU A 95 -2.95 1.97 8.10
C LEU A 95 -1.54 1.77 7.54
N LYS A 96 -1.42 0.92 6.51
CA LYS A 96 -0.15 0.59 5.84
C LYS A 96 -0.13 1.05 4.38
N THR A 97 -1.30 1.28 3.80
CA THR A 97 -1.46 1.64 2.41
C THR A 97 -2.23 2.95 2.25
N VAL A 98 -2.13 3.54 1.05
CA VAL A 98 -2.94 4.71 0.70
C VAL A 98 -4.42 4.37 0.75
N GLU A 99 -4.79 3.16 0.30
CA GLU A 99 -6.17 2.68 0.29
C GLU A 99 -6.73 2.59 1.71
N ASP A 100 -5.93 2.11 2.68
CA ASP A 100 -6.31 2.08 4.09
C ASP A 100 -6.62 3.47 4.64
N ALA A 101 -5.72 4.44 4.37
CA ALA A 101 -5.91 5.82 4.81
C ALA A 101 -7.18 6.44 4.19
N LEU A 102 -7.44 6.17 2.91
CA LEU A 102 -8.64 6.65 2.24
C LEU A 102 -9.93 6.03 2.79
N ASP A 103 -9.92 4.74 3.14
CA ASP A 103 -11.06 4.08 3.76
C ASP A 103 -11.33 4.63 5.16
N ILE A 104 -10.30 4.82 5.99
CA ILE A 104 -10.45 5.44 7.32
C ILE A 104 -11.04 6.85 7.18
N ARG A 105 -10.50 7.66 6.26
CA ARG A 105 -11.02 9.02 6.01
C ARG A 105 -12.49 9.00 5.61
N ARG A 106 -12.87 8.07 4.73
CA ARG A 106 -14.26 7.88 4.31
C ARG A 106 -15.16 7.54 5.50
N ARG A 107 -14.75 6.63 6.37
CA ARG A 107 -15.50 6.24 7.58
C ARG A 107 -15.70 7.43 8.52
N ILE A 108 -14.65 8.22 8.75
CA ILE A 108 -14.73 9.44 9.58
C ILE A 108 -15.78 10.40 9.00
N PHE A 109 -15.72 10.70 7.70
CA PHE A 109 -16.68 11.61 7.08
C PHE A 109 -18.12 11.11 7.14
N LEU A 110 -18.35 9.83 6.87
CA LEU A 110 -19.69 9.24 6.93
C LEU A 110 -20.26 9.25 8.37
N ALA A 111 -19.42 9.01 9.36
CA ALA A 111 -19.83 9.09 10.76
C ALA A 111 -20.22 10.53 11.15
N SER A 112 -19.42 11.53 10.74
CA SER A 112 -19.76 12.94 10.96
C SER A 112 -21.06 13.35 10.27
N GLU A 113 -21.27 12.94 9.02
CA GLU A 113 -22.51 13.22 8.27
C GLU A 113 -23.73 12.56 8.93
N ALA A 114 -23.58 11.33 9.43
CA ALA A 114 -24.64 10.64 10.15
C ALA A 114 -24.98 11.36 11.46
N ALA A 115 -23.98 11.79 12.23
CA ALA A 115 -24.18 12.55 13.46
C ALA A 115 -24.86 13.90 13.22
N GLU A 116 -24.54 14.60 12.13
CA GLU A 116 -25.22 15.85 11.75
C GLU A 116 -26.70 15.65 11.39
N ARG A 117 -27.05 14.47 10.86
CA ARG A 117 -28.44 14.10 10.53
C ARG A 117 -29.21 13.47 11.69
N GLU A 118 -28.55 13.12 12.78
CA GLU A 118 -29.19 12.47 13.92
C GLU A 118 -30.03 13.48 14.71
N THR A 119 -31.30 13.14 14.85
CA THR A 119 -32.31 13.98 15.51
C THR A 119 -32.54 13.59 16.97
N ASP A 120 -32.13 12.37 17.35
CA ASP A 120 -32.14 11.86 18.71
C ASP A 120 -30.89 12.34 19.48
N LEU A 121 -31.09 13.19 20.49
CA LEU A 121 -30.01 13.79 21.30
C LEU A 121 -29.14 12.76 22.03
N GLU A 122 -29.65 11.56 22.30
CA GLU A 122 -28.89 10.48 22.97
C GLU A 122 -27.99 9.69 21.99
N LYS A 123 -28.24 9.79 20.67
CA LYS A 123 -27.49 9.08 19.62
C LYS A 123 -26.57 9.98 18.80
N ARG A 124 -26.74 11.29 18.92
CA ARG A 124 -25.94 12.33 18.28
C ARG A 124 -24.62 12.54 19.01
#